data_AF-A0A950VYM3-F1
#
_entry.id   AF-A0A950VYM3-F1
#
_cell.length_a   1.000
_cell.length_b   1.000
_cell.length_c   1.000
_cell.angle_alpha   90.00
_cell.angle_beta   90.00
_cell.angle_gamma   90.00
#
_symmetry.space_group_name_H-M   'P 1'
#
loop_
_entity.id
_entity.type
_entity.pdbx_description
1 polymer ?
#
loop_
_entity_poly.entity_id
_entity_poly.type
_entity_poly.pdbx_seq_one_letter_code
_entity_poly.pdbx_strand_id
1 'polypeptide(L)'
;MRHRRPQDPAALPRGLNYAAANIDPAVFDDPKEFRPDRSPNPHVGFGHGPHTCVGAPPSRTEIRLAVEYVLERLPDIELAVSRSRWRTNSWEATSRCSRSFLLGTGRPPPDGEAIELCRGLRRLPRERSPAPSASRNR
;
A
#
# COMPACT_ATOMS: atom_id res chain seq x y z
N MET A 1 -4.78 35.04 20.08
CA MET A 1 -4.72 34.25 21.33
C MET A 1 -3.74 33.09 21.13
N ARG A 2 -2.66 33.00 21.91
CA ARG A 2 -1.74 31.85 21.84
C ARG A 2 -2.34 30.72 22.68
N HIS A 3 -2.56 29.55 22.09
CA HIS A 3 -2.94 28.35 22.85
C HIS A 3 -1.85 28.07 23.89
N ARG A 4 -2.21 28.19 25.18
CA ARG A 4 -1.33 27.85 26.29
C ARG A 4 -1.14 26.34 26.26
N ARG A 5 0.11 25.86 26.11
CA ARG A 5 0.37 24.42 26.17
C ARG A 5 -0.09 23.89 27.54
N PRO A 6 -0.77 22.74 27.60
CA PRO A 6 -1.07 22.08 28.86
C PRO A 6 0.24 21.82 29.63
N GLN A 7 0.28 22.23 30.90
CA GLN A 7 1.42 21.98 31.81
C GLN A 7 1.37 20.57 32.41
N ASP A 8 0.18 19.94 32.40
CA ASP A 8 -0.01 18.58 32.85
C ASP A 8 0.45 17.59 31.76
N PRO A 9 1.49 16.76 32.01
CA PRO A 9 1.96 15.77 31.05
C PRO A 9 0.92 14.68 30.75
N ALA A 10 -0.07 14.47 31.62
CA ALA A 10 -1.17 13.54 31.37
C ALA A 10 -2.17 14.07 30.34
N ALA A 11 -2.25 15.39 30.16
CA ALA A 11 -3.13 16.05 29.19
C ALA A 11 -2.51 16.13 27.77
N LEU A 12 -1.29 15.62 27.56
CA LEU A 12 -0.65 15.63 26.25
C LEU A 12 -1.15 14.49 25.37
N PRO A 13 -1.40 14.74 24.06
CA PRO A 13 -1.70 13.68 23.11
C PRO A 13 -0.56 12.67 23.07
N ARG A 14 -0.90 11.38 23.14
CA ARG A 14 0.06 10.30 22.92
C ARG A 14 -0.03 9.85 21.46
N GLY A 15 1.05 10.02 20.73
CA GLY A 15 1.20 9.48 19.39
C GLY A 15 1.78 8.07 19.44
N LEU A 16 1.27 7.18 18.59
CA LEU A 16 1.88 5.88 18.33
C LEU A 16 2.59 5.94 16.98
N ASN A 17 3.87 5.55 16.94
CA ASN A 17 4.61 5.42 15.71
C ASN A 17 4.68 3.94 15.30
N TYR A 18 3.71 3.51 14.50
CA TYR A 18 3.65 2.12 14.02
C TYR A 18 4.85 1.74 13.16
N ALA A 19 5.43 2.68 12.40
CA ALA A 19 6.60 2.39 11.57
C ALA A 19 7.82 2.04 12.42
N ALA A 20 8.03 2.74 13.54
CA ALA A 20 9.09 2.42 14.49
C ALA A 20 8.85 1.09 15.20
N ALA A 21 7.60 0.82 15.62
CA ALA A 21 7.25 -0.45 16.27
C ALA A 21 7.44 -1.67 15.35
N ASN A 22 7.15 -1.53 14.05
CA ASN A 22 7.29 -2.63 13.08
C ASN A 22 8.74 -2.94 12.67
N ILE A 23 9.73 -2.23 13.25
CA ILE A 23 11.15 -2.53 13.07
C ILE A 23 11.88 -2.68 14.42
N ASP A 24 11.13 -2.94 15.49
CA ASP A 24 11.70 -3.13 16.84
C ASP A 24 12.54 -4.41 16.90
N PRO A 25 13.86 -4.32 17.16
CA PRO A 25 14.73 -5.49 17.26
C PRO A 25 14.42 -6.39 18.47
N ALA A 26 13.64 -5.93 19.46
CA ALA A 26 13.19 -6.77 20.55
C ALA A 26 12.05 -7.73 20.14
N VAL A 27 11.41 -7.50 19.00
CA VAL A 27 10.27 -8.28 18.51
C VAL A 27 10.59 -9.02 17.20
N PHE A 28 11.37 -8.40 16.32
CA PHE A 28 11.67 -8.93 15.00
C PHE A 28 13.17 -9.16 14.83
N ASP A 29 13.55 -10.41 14.54
CA ASP A 29 14.92 -10.72 14.08
C ASP A 29 15.17 -10.04 12.73
N ASP A 30 16.35 -9.45 12.52
CA ASP A 30 16.71 -8.72 11.29
C ASP A 30 15.60 -7.77 10.81
N PRO A 31 15.18 -6.77 11.62
CA PRO A 31 13.94 -6.01 11.40
C PRO A 31 13.96 -5.12 10.15
N LYS A 32 15.15 -4.87 9.59
CA LYS A 32 15.35 -4.04 8.40
C LYS A 32 15.44 -4.87 7.11
N GLU A 33 15.48 -6.19 7.22
CA GLU A 33 15.51 -7.08 6.07
C GLU A 33 14.09 -7.38 5.58
N PHE A 34 13.88 -7.28 4.27
CA PHE A 34 12.61 -7.64 3.65
C PHE A 34 12.50 -9.17 3.55
N ARG A 35 11.69 -9.76 4.44
CA ARG A 35 11.43 -11.20 4.49
C ARG A 35 9.94 -11.49 4.29
N PRO A 36 9.49 -11.82 3.06
CA PRO A 36 8.06 -12.01 2.76
C PRO A 36 7.49 -13.29 3.39
N ASP A 37 8.34 -14.25 3.73
CA ASP A 37 8.02 -15.54 4.34
C ASP A 37 8.10 -15.54 5.88
N ARG A 38 8.39 -14.38 6.51
CA ARG A 38 8.51 -14.25 7.96
C ARG A 38 7.27 -14.78 8.69
N SER A 39 7.47 -15.75 9.58
CA SER A 39 6.44 -16.31 10.44
C SER A 39 7.04 -16.70 11.80
N PRO A 40 6.48 -16.26 12.94
CA PRO A 40 5.34 -15.36 13.06
C PRO A 40 5.65 -13.91 12.63
N ASN A 41 4.62 -13.13 12.30
CA ASN A 41 4.77 -11.72 11.91
C ASN A 41 3.78 -10.81 12.70
N PRO A 42 4.09 -10.49 13.96
CA PRO A 42 3.20 -9.74 14.85
C PRO A 42 3.24 -8.21 14.61
N HIS A 43 3.21 -7.78 13.34
CA HIS A 43 3.23 -6.36 12.99
C HIS A 43 1.94 -5.63 13.42
N VAL A 44 2.08 -4.37 13.82
CA VAL A 44 0.97 -3.50 14.26
C VAL A 44 0.54 -2.51 13.19
N GLY A 45 0.86 -2.79 11.92
CA GLY A 45 0.51 -1.93 10.77
C GLY A 45 -1.00 -1.71 10.58
N PHE A 46 -1.83 -2.61 11.11
CA PHE A 46 -3.29 -2.50 11.12
C PHE A 46 -3.85 -2.11 12.49
N GLY A 47 -3.03 -1.56 13.40
CA GLY A 47 -3.41 -1.36 14.80
C GLY A 47 -3.44 -2.68 15.58
N HIS A 48 -3.95 -2.62 16.81
CA HIS A 48 -4.03 -3.76 17.72
C HIS A 48 -5.21 -3.59 18.70
N GLY A 49 -5.76 -4.70 19.17
CA GLY A 49 -6.85 -4.70 20.16
C GLY A 49 -8.19 -4.18 19.60
N PRO A 50 -9.01 -3.50 20.42
CA PRO A 50 -10.35 -3.02 20.03
C PRO A 50 -10.38 -2.06 18.84
N HIS A 51 -9.26 -1.43 18.52
CA HIS A 51 -9.11 -0.48 17.41
C HIS A 51 -8.31 -1.06 16.24
N THR A 52 -8.32 -2.38 16.09
CA THR A 52 -7.76 -3.04 14.91
C THR A 52 -8.54 -2.58 13.67
N CYS A 53 -7.81 -2.31 12.58
CA CYS A 53 -8.36 -1.85 11.32
C CYS A 53 -9.42 -2.83 10.82
N VAL A 54 -10.65 -2.34 10.66
CA VAL A 54 -11.77 -3.10 10.09
C VAL A 54 -11.47 -3.59 8.67
N GLY A 55 -10.61 -2.88 7.94
CA GLY A 55 -10.16 -3.24 6.59
C GLY A 55 -9.01 -4.24 6.54
N ALA A 56 -8.45 -4.69 7.67
CA ALA A 56 -7.27 -5.56 7.65
C ALA A 56 -7.49 -6.89 6.89
N PRO A 57 -8.64 -7.58 7.02
CA PRO A 57 -8.90 -8.78 6.21
C PRO A 57 -9.00 -8.51 4.70
N PRO A 58 -9.88 -7.61 4.19
CA PRO A 58 -9.97 -7.37 2.75
C PRO A 58 -8.69 -6.80 2.15
N SER A 59 -8.00 -5.88 2.85
CA SER A 59 -6.74 -5.31 2.33
C SER A 59 -5.64 -6.36 2.13
N ARG A 60 -5.57 -7.41 2.96
CA ARG A 60 -4.60 -8.50 2.77
C ARG A 60 -4.88 -9.29 1.50
N THR A 61 -6.15 -9.62 1.26
CA THR A 61 -6.57 -10.31 0.04
C THR A 61 -6.30 -9.46 -1.20
N GLU A 62 -6.68 -8.17 -1.16
CA GLU A 62 -6.49 -7.24 -2.27
C GLU A 62 -5.01 -7.06 -2.62
N ILE A 63 -4.13 -6.85 -1.63
CA ILE A 63 -2.70 -6.67 -1.87
C ILE A 63 -2.08 -7.93 -2.46
N ARG A 64 -2.45 -9.12 -1.96
CA ARG A 64 -1.98 -10.39 -2.50
C ARG A 64 -2.31 -10.50 -3.99
N LEU A 65 -3.60 -10.33 -4.33
CA LEU A 65 -4.05 -10.41 -5.72
C LEU A 65 -3.42 -9.34 -6.60
N ALA A 66 -3.27 -8.12 -6.09
CA ALA A 66 -2.64 -7.03 -6.84
C ALA A 66 -1.17 -7.34 -7.16
N VAL A 67 -0.41 -7.84 -6.19
CA VAL A 67 1.00 -8.22 -6.40
C VAL A 67 1.11 -9.38 -7.38
N GLU A 68 0.32 -10.44 -7.21
CA GLU A 68 0.27 -11.58 -8.13
C GLU A 68 -0.04 -11.12 -9.57
N TYR A 69 -1.08 -10.30 -9.74
CA TYR A 69 -1.50 -9.80 -11.04
C TYR A 69 -0.46 -8.90 -11.72
N VAL A 70 0.19 -8.02 -10.95
CA VAL A 70 1.24 -7.12 -11.46
C VAL A 70 2.45 -7.92 -11.92
N LEU A 71 2.93 -8.86 -11.11
CA LEU A 71 4.11 -9.66 -11.45
C LEU A 71 3.86 -10.58 -12.65
N GLU A 72 2.64 -11.11 -12.80
CA GLU A 72 2.26 -11.93 -13.97
C GLU A 72 2.26 -11.12 -15.28
N ARG A 73 1.78 -9.87 -15.25
CA ARG A 73 1.57 -9.05 -16.45
C ARG A 73 2.74 -8.14 -16.81
N LEU A 74 3.59 -7.84 -15.82
CA LEU A 74 4.73 -6.94 -15.96
C LEU A 74 5.97 -7.62 -15.37
N PRO A 75 6.47 -8.71 -15.99
CA PRO A 75 7.61 -9.46 -15.46
C PRO A 75 8.90 -8.64 -15.42
N ASP A 76 9.06 -7.68 -16.33
CA ASP A 76 10.25 -6.82 -16.45
C ASP A 76 10.02 -5.42 -15.83
N ILE A 77 9.24 -5.35 -14.75
CA ILE A 77 8.92 -4.07 -14.10
C ILE A 77 10.16 -3.46 -13.40
N GLU A 78 10.56 -2.27 -13.85
CA GLU A 78 11.64 -1.50 -13.23
C GLU A 78 11.21 -0.06 -12.88
N LEU A 79 12.00 0.58 -12.01
CA LEU A 79 11.82 1.99 -11.66
C LEU A 79 12.26 2.89 -12.83
N ALA A 80 11.35 3.71 -13.38
CA ALA A 80 11.73 4.70 -14.40
C ALA A 80 12.65 5.82 -13.91
N VAL A 81 12.82 5.99 -12.59
CA VAL A 81 13.67 7.02 -12.01
C VAL A 81 14.52 6.46 -10.88
N SER A 82 15.76 6.92 -10.78
CA SER A 82 16.71 6.47 -9.74
C SER A 82 16.37 6.95 -8.33
N ARG A 83 15.58 8.01 -8.19
CA ARG A 83 15.17 8.56 -6.89
C ARG A 83 13.70 8.96 -6.89
N SER A 84 12.91 8.33 -6.04
CA SER A 84 11.52 8.70 -5.83
C SER A 84 11.41 9.88 -4.85
N ARG A 85 10.49 10.81 -5.13
CA ARG A 85 10.16 11.91 -4.21
C ARG A 85 9.16 11.40 -3.17
N TRP A 86 9.64 11.09 -1.97
CA TRP A 86 8.81 10.73 -0.83
C TRP A 86 7.87 11.87 -0.42
N ARG A 87 6.61 11.53 -0.12
CA ARG A 87 5.62 12.44 0.48
C ARG A 87 5.72 12.29 2.00
N THR A 88 5.70 13.41 2.73
CA THR A 88 5.99 13.46 4.17
C THR A 88 4.75 13.62 5.05
N ASN A 89 3.55 13.47 4.49
CA ASN A 89 2.29 13.54 5.24
C ASN A 89 1.51 12.23 5.19
N SER A 90 0.89 11.90 6.32
CA SER A 90 0.31 10.59 6.63
C SER A 90 -0.97 10.24 5.87
N TRP A 91 -1.57 11.18 5.12
CA TRP A 91 -2.85 10.98 4.43
C TRP A 91 -2.91 11.48 2.98
N GLU A 92 -2.02 12.38 2.51
CA GLU A 92 -2.04 12.81 1.09
C GLU A 92 -1.13 11.95 0.18
N ALA A 93 -0.44 10.95 0.72
CA ALA A 93 0.47 10.09 -0.04
C ALA A 93 -0.24 9.31 -1.16
N THR A 94 -1.55 9.06 -1.05
CA THR A 94 -2.36 8.36 -2.07
C THR A 94 -2.85 9.28 -3.20
N SER A 95 -2.94 10.60 -2.99
CA SER A 95 -3.70 11.48 -3.91
C SER A 95 -2.92 12.02 -5.12
N ARG A 96 -1.61 11.76 -5.22
CA ARG A 96 -0.79 12.12 -6.41
C ARG A 96 0.18 11.02 -6.86
N CYS A 97 -0.17 9.75 -6.68
CA CYS A 97 0.51 8.62 -7.33
C CYS A 97 -0.11 8.28 -8.69
N SER A 98 -0.70 9.26 -9.39
CA SER A 98 -1.37 9.08 -10.68
C SER A 98 -0.55 9.58 -11.89
N ARG A 99 0.73 9.97 -11.70
CA ARG A 99 1.51 10.55 -12.82
C ARG A 99 3.01 10.21 -12.91
N SER A 100 3.48 9.19 -12.21
CA SER A 100 4.85 8.68 -12.42
C SER A 100 4.90 7.17 -12.19
N PHE A 101 4.09 6.43 -12.95
CA PHE A 101 4.34 5.04 -13.28
C PHE A 101 4.69 5.04 -14.76
N LEU A 102 5.89 5.52 -15.10
CA LEU A 102 6.49 5.14 -16.37
C LEU A 102 7.13 3.79 -16.06
N LEU A 103 6.51 2.74 -16.59
CA LEU A 103 7.10 1.40 -16.61
C LEU A 103 8.23 1.48 -17.61
N GLY A 104 9.47 1.55 -17.13
CA GLY A 104 10.61 1.26 -17.98
C GLY A 104 10.73 -0.26 -18.00
N THR A 105 10.33 -0.90 -19.09
CA THR A 105 11.03 -2.13 -19.47
C THR A 105 12.45 -1.68 -19.81
N GLY A 106 13.48 -2.38 -19.36
CA GLY A 106 14.90 -1.99 -19.50
C GLY A 106 15.43 -1.84 -20.93
N ARG A 107 14.57 -1.66 -21.95
CA ARG A 107 14.89 -1.34 -23.34
C ARG A 107 13.87 -0.32 -23.86
N PRO A 108 14.28 0.85 -24.41
CA PRO A 108 13.33 1.73 -25.08
C PRO A 108 12.69 0.96 -26.25
N PRO A 109 11.35 0.86 -26.35
CA PRO A 109 10.73 0.28 -27.52
C PRO A 109 11.09 1.15 -28.74
N PRO A 110 11.48 0.55 -29.87
CA PRO A 110 11.58 1.29 -31.11
C PRO A 110 10.21 1.90 -31.41
N ASP A 111 10.20 3.23 -31.58
CA ASP A 111 9.16 3.97 -32.29
C ASP A 111 7.69 3.67 -31.88
N GLY A 112 7.23 4.34 -30.82
CA GLY A 112 5.81 4.68 -30.65
C GLY A 112 4.89 3.67 -29.93
N GLU A 113 5.35 2.47 -29.59
CA GLU A 113 4.48 1.45 -28.95
C GLU A 113 4.14 1.70 -27.46
N ALA A 114 4.90 2.54 -26.73
CA ALA A 114 4.70 2.77 -25.29
C ALA A 114 3.31 3.38 -24.95
N ILE A 115 2.67 4.05 -25.91
CA ILE A 115 1.33 4.64 -25.73
C ILE A 115 0.22 3.58 -25.84
N GLU A 116 0.44 2.48 -26.56
CA GLU A 116 -0.58 1.44 -26.79
C GLU A 116 -0.79 0.55 -25.56
N LEU A 117 0.24 0.23 -24.78
CA LEU A 117 0.11 -0.60 -23.57
C LEU A 117 -0.81 0.05 -22.51
N CYS A 118 -0.68 1.37 -22.31
CA CYS A 118 -1.54 2.16 -21.42
C CYS A 118 -2.96 2.42 -21.97
N ARG A 119 -3.19 2.20 -23.28
CA ARG A 119 -4.53 2.21 -23.89
C ARG A 119 -5.18 0.82 -23.82
N GLY A 120 -4.40 -0.25 -23.91
CA GLY A 120 -4.85 -1.64 -23.75
C GLY A 120 -5.43 -1.95 -22.37
N LEU A 121 -4.80 -1.45 -21.29
CA LEU A 121 -5.31 -1.60 -19.92
C LEU A 121 -6.64 -0.86 -19.67
N ARG A 122 -6.97 0.15 -20.50
CA ARG A 122 -8.28 0.82 -20.49
C ARG A 122 -9.38 0.04 -21.24
N ARG A 123 -9.02 -1.00 -22.01
CA ARG A 123 -9.92 -1.82 -22.84
C ARG A 123 -10.17 -3.22 -22.27
N LEU A 124 -9.65 -3.56 -21.09
CA LEU A 124 -10.05 -4.80 -20.43
C LEU A 124 -11.56 -4.72 -20.15
N PRO A 125 -12.35 -5.72 -20.57
CA PRO A 125 -13.77 -5.75 -20.23
C PRO A 125 -13.87 -5.73 -18.71
N ARG A 126 -14.60 -4.74 -18.17
CA ARG A 126 -15.02 -4.78 -16.78
C ARG A 126 -15.92 -6.00 -16.64
N GLU A 127 -15.38 -7.10 -16.13
CA GLU A 127 -16.23 -8.18 -15.64
C GLU A 127 -17.13 -7.55 -14.57
N ARG A 128 -18.41 -7.39 -14.91
CA ARG A 128 -19.43 -7.04 -13.93
C ARG A 128 -19.49 -8.26 -13.02
N SER A 129 -19.01 -8.14 -11.78
CA SER A 129 -19.37 -9.11 -10.75
C SER A 129 -20.91 -9.27 -10.78
N PRO A 130 -21.43 -10.49 -10.87
CA PRO A 130 -22.87 -10.69 -10.81
C PRO A 130 -23.41 -10.11 -9.51
N ALA A 131 -24.51 -9.36 -9.60
CA ALA A 131 -25.16 -8.79 -8.43
C ALA A 131 -25.47 -9.92 -7.43
N PRO A 132 -25.28 -9.70 -6.10
CA PRO A 132 -25.63 -10.70 -5.12
C PRO A 132 -27.12 -11.01 -5.25
N SER A 133 -27.45 -12.29 -5.47
CA SER A 133 -28.83 -12.75 -5.48
C SER A 133 -29.43 -12.46 -4.10
N ALA A 134 -30.55 -11.74 -4.08
CA ALA A 134 -31.28 -11.46 -2.87
C ALA A 134 -31.78 -12.78 -2.25
N SER A 135 -31.07 -13.29 -1.23
CA SER A 135 -31.61 -14.32 -0.37
C SER A 135 -32.76 -13.69 0.42
N ARG A 136 -33.99 -13.99 0.00
CA ARG A 136 -35.20 -13.72 0.77
C ARG A 136 -35.11 -14.56 2.05
N ASN A 137 -34.84 -13.91 3.18
CA ASN A 137 -35.08 -14.52 4.49
C ASN A 137 -36.59 -14.71 4.63
N ARG A 138 -37.00 -15.96 4.83
CA ARG A 138 -38.32 -16.36 5.27
C ARG A 138 -38.23 -16.78 6.73
#